data_AF-A0A0F8YR90-F1
#
_entry.id   AF-A0A0F8YR90-F1
#
_cell.length_a   1.000
_cell.length_b   1.000
_cell.length_c   1.000
_cell.angle_alpha   90.00
_cell.angle_beta   90.00
_cell.angle_gamma   90.00
#
_symmetry.space_group_name_H-M   'P 1'
#
loop_
_entity.id
_entity.type
_entity.pdbx_description
1 polymer ?
#
loop_
_entity_poly.entity_id
_entity_poly.type
_entity_poly.pdbx_seq_one_letter_code
_entity_poly.pdbx_strand_id
1 'polypeptide(L)'
;GMCVGARCVSGNIANGLDSITYEMDKTNNTNYHEKFRAYWTKVQREDLAVAGYITDPKGDRSKRPAEQENSDAYLRVVEEKNDGIVVRGAKVLISGASIAHEALIMPTRGMNKDEKGYAVSFAIPTNTKGLTLLHQFPSPDFRRFTPDAKGTDFGNARYGVYNACQIFFEDVFVPWDRVFMCGEYDFTAKLVGRLGPCFRCVTSACKCGHRDLLIGGSAVIAEFNGVGKAGHIRDKLSEMSHESELSYGCILGAAMKGYNSESGNFFPDGLYANVGKYQASKALWFSARMGVDISGGLVMSMHSEKDMEHPELGPLIEKYFKANPDVPTEKRMKMMRMMEYLTGIGCILVAESSQGGAPTANQQLVVNADLRKNLEE
;
A
#
# COMPACT_ATOMS: atom_id res chain seq x y z
N GLY A 1 -11.12 -4.86 4.13
CA GLY A 1 -10.24 -4.43 5.25
C GLY A 1 -9.26 -3.39 4.74
N MET A 2 -8.74 -2.51 5.60
CA MET A 2 -7.79 -1.48 5.19
C MET A 2 -6.37 -2.02 5.09
N CYS A 3 -5.52 -1.32 4.34
CA CYS A 3 -4.11 -1.63 4.25
C CYS A 3 -3.42 -1.39 5.61
N VAL A 4 -2.95 -2.47 6.24
CA VAL A 4 -2.17 -2.41 7.50
C VAL A 4 -0.70 -2.07 7.20
N GLY A 5 -0.20 -2.36 6.00
CA GLY A 5 1.13 -1.97 5.52
C GLY A 5 2.33 -2.71 6.14
N ALA A 6 2.25 -3.09 7.42
CA ALA A 6 3.34 -3.63 8.22
C ALA A 6 3.79 -5.07 7.88
N ARG A 7 3.35 -5.67 6.77
CA ARG A 7 3.70 -7.05 6.41
C ARG A 7 3.97 -7.23 4.92
N CYS A 8 3.10 -6.70 4.06
CA CYS A 8 3.29 -6.86 2.61
C CYS A 8 4.52 -6.09 2.12
N VAL A 9 4.74 -4.85 2.55
CA VAL A 9 5.86 -4.03 2.05
C VAL A 9 7.20 -4.65 2.43
N SER A 10 7.39 -4.97 3.71
CA SER A 10 8.64 -5.56 4.22
C SER A 10 8.94 -6.92 3.61
N GLY A 11 7.95 -7.80 3.41
CA GLY A 11 8.16 -9.07 2.72
C GLY A 11 8.69 -8.91 1.29
N ASN A 12 8.22 -7.88 0.57
CA ASN A 12 8.73 -7.57 -0.77
C ASN A 12 10.14 -6.96 -0.74
N ILE A 13 10.44 -6.10 0.24
CA ILE A 13 11.81 -5.58 0.45
C ILE A 13 12.76 -6.74 0.77
N ALA A 14 12.36 -7.62 1.68
CA ALA A 14 13.15 -8.78 2.06
C ALA A 14 13.44 -9.71 0.88
N ASN A 15 12.44 -9.99 0.03
CA ASN A 15 12.67 -10.75 -1.19
C ASN A 15 13.66 -10.04 -2.14
N GLY A 16 13.54 -8.73 -2.29
CA GLY A 16 14.51 -7.94 -3.05
C GLY A 16 15.93 -8.04 -2.47
N LEU A 17 16.07 -7.79 -1.17
CA LEU A 17 17.35 -7.77 -0.46
C LEU A 17 18.03 -9.14 -0.43
N ASP A 18 17.29 -10.24 -0.26
CA ASP A 18 17.87 -11.60 -0.31
C ASP A 18 18.69 -11.80 -1.59
N SER A 19 18.09 -11.45 -2.74
CA SER A 19 18.75 -11.55 -4.04
C SER A 19 19.87 -10.55 -4.28
N ILE A 20 19.74 -9.33 -3.76
CA ILE A 20 20.68 -8.23 -4.04
C ILE A 20 21.91 -8.33 -3.15
N THR A 21 21.73 -8.66 -1.87
CA THR A 21 22.83 -8.88 -0.94
C THR A 21 23.71 -10.06 -1.37
N TYR A 22 23.10 -11.14 -1.90
CA TYR A 22 23.85 -12.27 -2.47
C TYR A 22 24.76 -11.83 -3.63
N GLU A 23 24.24 -11.03 -4.55
CA GLU A 23 25.01 -10.55 -5.69
C GLU A 23 26.06 -9.51 -5.31
N MET A 24 25.76 -8.61 -4.37
CA MET A 24 26.73 -7.66 -3.83
C MET A 24 27.90 -8.39 -3.18
N ASP A 25 27.65 -9.41 -2.37
CA ASP A 25 28.71 -10.18 -1.72
C ASP A 25 29.58 -10.91 -2.76
N LYS A 26 28.97 -11.46 -3.82
CA LYS A 26 29.69 -12.11 -4.93
C LYS A 26 30.56 -11.14 -5.75
N THR A 27 30.10 -9.90 -5.97
CA THR A 27 30.81 -8.92 -6.80
C THR A 27 31.82 -8.09 -6.02
N ASN A 28 31.46 -7.67 -4.79
CA ASN A 28 32.20 -6.70 -4.00
C ASN A 28 32.93 -7.32 -2.80
N ASN A 29 32.80 -8.63 -2.58
CA ASN A 29 33.39 -9.35 -1.44
C ASN A 29 32.97 -8.79 -0.08
N THR A 30 31.71 -8.37 0.02
CA THR A 30 31.04 -7.91 1.25
C THR A 30 30.44 -9.09 2.03
N ASN A 31 29.75 -8.83 3.15
CA ASN A 31 29.08 -9.85 3.98
C ASN A 31 27.62 -9.51 4.30
N TYR A 32 26.94 -8.78 3.41
CA TYR A 32 25.58 -8.31 3.65
C TYR A 32 24.55 -9.44 3.66
N HIS A 33 24.76 -10.50 2.87
CA HIS A 33 23.77 -11.56 2.69
C HIS A 33 23.59 -12.39 3.95
N GLU A 34 24.69 -12.76 4.62
CA GLU A 34 24.66 -13.46 5.90
C GLU A 34 23.93 -12.62 6.97
N LYS A 35 24.29 -11.34 7.08
CA LYS A 35 23.65 -10.40 8.02
C LYS A 35 22.16 -10.26 7.77
N PHE A 36 21.76 -10.08 6.51
CA PHE A 36 20.37 -9.97 6.12
C PHE A 36 19.58 -11.25 6.45
N ARG A 37 20.12 -12.42 6.11
CA ARG A 37 19.44 -13.70 6.41
C ARG A 37 19.36 -13.97 7.90
N ALA A 38 20.37 -13.59 8.69
CA ALA A 38 20.31 -13.67 10.15
C ALA A 38 19.19 -12.79 10.72
N TYR A 39 19.10 -11.52 10.28
CA TYR A 39 18.01 -10.63 10.65
C TYR A 39 16.64 -11.18 10.23
N TRP A 40 16.49 -11.62 8.99
CA TRP A 40 15.20 -12.11 8.50
C TRP A 40 14.78 -13.42 9.18
N THR A 41 15.73 -14.29 9.53
CA THR A 41 15.47 -15.49 10.35
C THR A 41 14.95 -15.10 11.73
N LYS A 42 15.50 -14.06 12.35
CA LYS A 42 14.98 -13.53 13.63
C LYS A 42 13.53 -13.06 13.47
N VAL A 43 13.25 -12.24 12.45
CA VAL A 43 11.90 -11.75 12.13
C VAL A 43 10.90 -12.91 12.01
N GLN A 44 11.28 -13.98 11.31
CA GLN A 44 10.46 -15.17 11.15
C GLN A 44 10.25 -15.94 12.46
N ARG A 45 11.31 -16.15 13.25
CA ARG A 45 11.24 -16.90 14.51
C ARG A 45 10.43 -16.20 15.59
N GLU A 46 10.44 -14.86 15.58
CA GLU A 46 9.75 -14.03 16.57
C GLU A 46 8.39 -13.47 16.08
N ASP A 47 7.98 -13.81 14.84
CA ASP A 47 6.76 -13.29 14.16
C ASP A 47 6.62 -11.75 14.25
N LEU A 48 7.73 -11.06 14.00
CA LEU A 48 7.75 -9.61 14.10
C LEU A 48 6.97 -8.96 12.95
N ALA A 49 6.05 -8.05 13.28
CA ALA A 49 5.59 -7.05 12.32
C ALA A 49 6.74 -6.11 11.91
N VAL A 50 6.98 -5.98 10.61
CA VAL A 50 8.07 -5.17 10.05
C VAL A 50 7.48 -4.17 9.04
N ALA A 51 7.66 -2.88 9.27
CA ALA A 51 7.22 -1.86 8.32
C ALA A 51 8.31 -1.60 7.27
N GLY A 52 7.92 -1.48 5.99
CA GLY A 52 8.84 -1.27 4.88
C GLY A 52 9.00 0.21 4.50
N TYR A 53 10.23 0.72 4.55
CA TYR A 53 10.55 2.14 4.47
C TYR A 53 11.27 2.42 3.15
N ILE A 54 10.48 2.74 2.11
CA ILE A 54 10.99 2.87 0.74
C ILE A 54 11.07 4.33 0.32
N THR A 55 9.92 5.01 0.30
CA THR A 55 9.77 6.29 -0.40
C THR A 55 10.34 7.45 0.41
N ASP A 56 11.29 8.18 -0.20
CA ASP A 56 11.80 9.44 0.34
C ASP A 56 10.86 10.62 0.01
N PRO A 57 10.97 11.77 0.70
CA PRO A 57 10.26 13.01 0.32
C PRO A 57 10.53 13.46 -1.13
N LYS A 58 11.75 13.22 -1.63
CA LYS A 58 12.25 13.49 -2.98
C LYS A 58 12.46 14.96 -3.37
N GLY A 59 12.09 15.93 -2.53
CA GLY A 59 12.38 17.35 -2.77
C GLY A 59 11.84 17.88 -4.11
N ASP A 60 12.67 18.57 -4.88
CA ASP A 60 12.35 18.95 -6.27
C ASP A 60 12.39 17.69 -7.15
N ARG A 61 11.24 17.32 -7.73
CA ARG A 61 11.08 16.08 -8.50
C ARG A 61 11.82 16.12 -9.84
N SER A 62 12.22 17.31 -10.32
CA SER A 62 13.05 17.46 -11.51
C SER A 62 14.53 17.17 -11.25
N LYS A 63 14.94 17.15 -9.98
CA LYS A 63 16.31 16.97 -9.54
C LYS A 63 16.54 15.58 -8.96
N ARG A 64 17.75 15.08 -9.13
CA ARG A 64 18.23 13.84 -8.50
C ARG A 64 18.70 14.08 -7.06
N PRO A 65 18.94 13.02 -6.25
CA PRO A 65 19.41 13.16 -4.87
C PRO A 65 20.62 14.10 -4.68
N ALA A 66 21.67 13.97 -5.52
CA ALA A 66 22.87 14.81 -5.40
C ALA A 66 22.63 16.29 -5.79
N GLU A 67 21.54 16.58 -6.50
CA GLU A 67 21.20 17.92 -7.00
C GLU A 67 20.19 18.64 -6.07
N GLN A 68 19.69 17.97 -5.03
CA GLN A 68 18.76 18.58 -4.10
C GLN A 68 19.47 19.67 -3.29
N GLU A 69 18.81 20.83 -3.15
CA GLU A 69 19.27 21.89 -2.24
C GLU A 69 19.29 21.40 -0.79
N ASN A 70 18.26 20.64 -0.40
CA ASN A 70 18.25 19.89 0.86
C ASN A 70 18.72 18.45 0.61
N SER A 71 19.96 18.14 0.99
CA SER A 71 20.51 16.78 0.88
C SER A 71 19.73 15.75 1.69
N ASP A 72 18.98 16.15 2.72
CA ASP A 72 18.20 15.24 3.57
C ASP A 72 16.80 14.96 2.99
N ALA A 73 16.48 15.48 1.79
CA ALA A 73 15.27 15.13 1.03
C ALA A 73 15.25 13.66 0.57
N TYR A 74 16.39 12.98 0.66
CA TYR A 74 16.56 11.53 0.55
C TYR A 74 17.33 11.05 1.79
N LEU A 75 16.96 9.89 2.32
CA LEU A 75 17.70 9.29 3.43
C LEU A 75 19.14 8.97 2.99
N ARG A 76 20.13 9.37 3.80
CA ARG A 76 21.55 9.17 3.51
C ARG A 76 22.37 8.83 4.74
N VAL A 77 23.55 8.27 4.50
CA VAL A 77 24.62 8.15 5.50
C VAL A 77 25.26 9.53 5.70
N VAL A 78 25.32 9.99 6.95
CA VAL A 78 26.00 11.23 7.35
C VAL A 78 27.38 10.97 7.96
N GLU A 79 27.59 9.78 8.53
CA GLU A 79 28.85 9.39 9.16
C GLU A 79 28.97 7.86 9.14
N GLU A 80 30.17 7.37 8.82
CA GLU A 80 30.56 5.97 9.03
C GLU A 80 31.43 5.89 10.29
N LYS A 81 31.09 4.98 11.19
CA LYS A 81 31.81 4.72 12.44
C LYS A 81 32.37 3.30 12.43
N ASN A 82 33.28 3.01 13.35
CA ASN A 82 33.86 1.68 13.50
C ASN A 82 32.80 0.61 13.87
N ASP A 83 31.73 1.03 14.56
CA ASP A 83 30.67 0.16 15.09
C ASP A 83 29.34 0.24 14.33
N GLY A 84 29.21 1.15 13.35
CA GLY A 84 28.02 1.26 12.53
C GLY A 84 28.01 2.49 11.63
N ILE A 85 26.82 2.92 11.24
CA ILE A 85 26.59 4.14 10.46
C ILE A 85 25.63 5.06 11.19
N VAL A 86 25.68 6.35 10.87
CA VAL A 86 24.66 7.33 11.26
C VAL A 86 23.93 7.78 10.00
N VAL A 87 22.60 7.77 10.04
CA VAL A 87 21.75 8.16 8.91
C VAL A 87 20.86 9.35 9.26
N ARG A 88 20.58 10.18 8.26
CA ARG A 88 19.70 11.35 8.36
C ARG A 88 18.82 11.48 7.13
N GLY A 89 17.61 11.98 7.32
CA GLY A 89 16.64 12.24 6.26
C GLY A 89 15.23 11.84 6.66
N ALA A 90 14.41 11.44 5.69
CA ALA A 90 13.04 11.04 5.96
C ALA A 90 12.54 9.95 5.02
N LYS A 91 11.53 9.22 5.49
CA LYS A 91 10.74 8.27 4.69
C LYS A 91 9.27 8.61 4.85
N VAL A 92 8.55 8.67 3.75
CA VAL A 92 7.17 9.19 3.69
C VAL A 92 6.19 8.11 3.28
N LEU A 93 4.93 8.26 3.70
CA LEU A 93 3.82 7.37 3.35
C LEU A 93 4.03 5.93 3.84
N ILE A 94 4.60 5.77 5.03
CA ILE A 94 4.96 4.45 5.56
C ILE A 94 3.77 3.84 6.28
N SER A 95 3.13 2.89 5.59
CA SER A 95 1.99 2.16 6.10
C SER A 95 2.38 1.23 7.26
N GLY A 96 1.69 1.32 8.39
CA GLY A 96 1.85 0.44 9.56
C GLY A 96 3.07 0.74 10.43
N ALA A 97 3.77 1.85 10.22
CA ALA A 97 4.98 2.19 10.96
C ALA A 97 4.78 2.22 12.49
N SER A 98 3.67 2.80 12.95
CA SER A 98 3.41 2.99 14.40
C SER A 98 2.92 1.72 15.12
N ILE A 99 2.69 0.62 14.38
CA ILE A 99 2.24 -0.66 14.93
C ILE A 99 3.22 -1.80 14.61
N ALA A 100 4.37 -1.50 14.02
CA ALA A 100 5.41 -2.47 13.69
C ALA A 100 6.50 -2.50 14.77
N HIS A 101 7.11 -3.67 14.99
CA HIS A 101 8.24 -3.83 15.91
C HIS A 101 9.55 -3.32 15.28
N GLU A 102 9.76 -3.63 14.01
CA GLU A 102 10.98 -3.31 13.27
C GLU A 102 10.64 -2.51 11.98
N ALA A 103 11.62 -1.76 11.49
CA ALA A 103 11.61 -1.06 10.22
C ALA A 103 12.66 -1.67 9.30
N LEU A 104 12.31 -1.93 8.04
CA LEU A 104 13.24 -2.38 7.00
C LEU A 104 13.33 -1.30 5.92
N ILE A 105 14.51 -0.69 5.78
CA ILE A 105 14.77 0.50 4.99
C ILE A 105 15.45 0.12 3.68
N MET A 106 15.08 0.77 2.58
CA MET A 106 15.83 0.69 1.32
C MET A 106 15.79 2.02 0.54
N PRO A 107 16.65 2.18 -0.48
CA PRO A 107 16.62 3.34 -1.38
C PRO A 107 15.35 3.37 -2.24
N THR A 108 14.80 4.55 -2.54
CA THR A 108 13.57 4.66 -3.34
C THR A 108 13.79 4.52 -4.86
N ARG A 109 15.03 4.63 -5.34
CA ARG A 109 15.38 4.70 -6.77
C ARG A 109 16.78 4.17 -7.03
N GLY A 110 17.11 3.98 -8.30
CA GLY A 110 18.48 3.77 -8.75
C GLY A 110 19.33 5.03 -8.54
N MET A 111 20.47 4.83 -7.89
CA MET A 111 21.47 5.84 -7.54
C MET A 111 22.64 5.82 -8.52
N ASN A 112 23.22 6.99 -8.77
CA ASN A 112 24.42 7.18 -9.55
C ASN A 112 25.69 7.11 -8.67
N LYS A 113 26.86 7.13 -9.30
CA LYS A 113 28.16 7.03 -8.60
C LYS A 113 28.43 8.19 -7.63
N ASP A 114 27.92 9.38 -7.92
CA ASP A 114 27.97 10.57 -7.09
C ASP A 114 26.90 10.58 -5.98
N GLU A 115 26.02 9.57 -5.95
CA GLU A 115 24.91 9.44 -5.01
C GLU A 115 25.12 8.27 -4.01
N LYS A 116 26.36 7.79 -3.84
CA LYS A 116 26.69 6.67 -2.96
C LYS A 116 26.16 6.82 -1.53
N GLY A 117 26.18 8.02 -0.97
CA GLY A 117 25.67 8.27 0.37
C GLY A 117 24.17 7.97 0.55
N TYR A 118 23.41 7.90 -0.54
CA TYR A 118 21.98 7.56 -0.55
C TYR A 118 21.71 6.07 -0.83
N ALA A 119 22.74 5.31 -1.22
CA ALA A 119 22.66 3.88 -1.46
C ALA A 119 22.79 3.11 -0.14
N VAL A 120 21.74 3.16 0.67
CA VAL A 120 21.75 2.59 2.03
C VAL A 120 20.50 1.76 2.30
N SER A 121 20.68 0.57 2.89
CA SER A 121 19.62 -0.34 3.33
C SER A 121 20.00 -0.99 4.65
N PHE A 122 19.05 -1.06 5.58
CA PHE A 122 19.26 -1.57 6.93
C PHE A 122 17.93 -1.88 7.63
N ALA A 123 18.01 -2.46 8.82
CA ALA A 123 16.86 -2.61 9.71
C ALA A 123 17.10 -2.07 11.13
N ILE A 124 16.07 -1.49 11.74
CA ILE A 124 16.12 -1.00 13.13
C ILE A 124 14.76 -1.15 13.82
N PRO A 125 14.72 -1.26 15.16
CA PRO A 125 13.47 -1.12 15.91
C PRO A 125 12.77 0.22 15.63
N THR A 126 11.44 0.22 15.57
CA THR A 126 10.66 1.45 15.30
C THR A 126 10.73 2.48 16.42
N ASN A 127 11.21 2.09 17.61
CA ASN A 127 11.46 2.97 18.76
C ASN A 127 12.94 3.39 18.90
N THR A 128 13.76 3.21 17.86
CA THR A 128 15.18 3.62 17.88
C THR A 128 15.29 5.13 18.11
N LYS A 129 16.23 5.54 18.97
CA LYS A 129 16.50 6.95 19.26
C LYS A 129 16.83 7.71 17.97
N GLY A 130 16.27 8.91 17.83
CA GLY A 130 16.41 9.75 16.63
C GLY A 130 15.29 9.55 15.60
N LEU A 131 14.41 8.56 15.79
CA LEU A 131 13.19 8.44 14.98
C LEU A 131 12.06 9.29 15.54
N THR A 132 11.40 10.03 14.65
CA THR A 132 10.11 10.68 14.92
C THR A 132 9.06 10.20 13.92
N LEU A 133 7.94 9.67 14.42
CA LEU A 133 6.83 9.18 13.61
C LEU A 133 5.70 10.20 13.63
N LEU A 134 5.47 10.89 12.51
CA LEU A 134 4.31 11.74 12.30
C LEU A 134 3.20 10.93 11.65
N HIS A 135 2.21 10.50 12.44
CA HIS A 135 1.01 9.87 11.90
C HIS A 135 0.25 10.84 11.01
N GLN A 136 -0.28 10.35 9.89
CA GLN A 136 -1.11 11.13 9.00
C GLN A 136 -2.29 11.77 9.75
N PHE A 137 -2.64 12.99 9.35
CA PHE A 137 -3.87 13.63 9.80
C PHE A 137 -5.06 13.02 9.03
N PRO A 138 -6.01 12.35 9.69
CA PRO A 138 -6.92 11.47 8.97
C PRO A 138 -8.16 12.21 8.47
N SER A 139 -8.26 12.41 7.16
CA SER A 139 -9.54 12.81 6.53
C SER A 139 -10.61 11.68 6.62
N PRO A 140 -10.34 10.40 6.26
CA PRO A 140 -11.35 9.35 6.37
C PRO A 140 -11.57 8.83 7.80
N ASP A 141 -10.58 8.94 8.70
CA ASP A 141 -10.72 8.44 10.08
C ASP A 141 -11.23 9.51 11.06
N PHE A 142 -11.47 10.76 10.62
CA PHE A 142 -11.90 11.86 11.50
C PHE A 142 -13.15 11.49 12.32
N ARG A 143 -14.07 10.75 11.72
CA ARG A 143 -15.30 10.28 12.38
C ARG A 143 -15.03 9.45 13.63
N ARG A 144 -13.89 8.75 13.71
CA ARG A 144 -13.49 7.97 14.89
C ARG A 144 -13.04 8.82 16.06
N PHE A 145 -12.75 10.09 15.81
CA PHE A 145 -12.40 11.09 16.83
C PHE A 145 -13.59 11.99 17.20
N THR A 146 -14.68 11.92 16.44
CA THR A 146 -15.91 12.65 16.77
C THR A 146 -16.53 12.08 18.05
N PRO A 147 -16.86 12.91 19.05
CA PRO A 147 -17.59 12.47 20.23
C PRO A 147 -18.86 11.73 19.84
N ASP A 148 -19.18 10.65 20.57
CA ASP A 148 -20.36 9.80 20.39
C ASP A 148 -20.45 8.97 19.09
N ALA A 149 -19.54 9.14 18.13
CA ALA A 149 -19.52 8.29 16.94
C ALA A 149 -19.23 6.84 17.33
N LYS A 150 -20.04 5.90 16.83
CA LYS A 150 -19.93 4.49 17.22
C LYS A 150 -20.45 3.55 16.15
N GLY A 151 -20.12 2.27 16.33
CA GLY A 151 -20.75 1.18 15.60
C GLY A 151 -20.74 1.36 14.08
N THR A 152 -21.93 1.52 13.52
CA THR A 152 -22.21 1.62 12.09
C THR A 152 -21.70 2.89 11.45
N ASP A 153 -21.48 3.97 12.22
CA ASP A 153 -20.97 5.25 11.72
C ASP A 153 -19.66 5.10 10.96
N PHE A 154 -18.82 4.13 11.34
CA PHE A 154 -17.52 3.91 10.72
C PHE A 154 -17.56 3.13 9.41
N GLY A 155 -18.71 2.53 9.06
CA GLY A 155 -18.87 1.56 7.96
C GLY A 155 -18.14 0.25 8.23
N ASN A 156 -16.82 0.31 8.38
CA ASN A 156 -15.95 -0.78 8.77
C ASN A 156 -15.32 -0.50 10.14
N ALA A 157 -16.06 -0.79 11.22
CA ALA A 157 -15.64 -0.48 12.58
C ALA A 157 -14.31 -1.14 12.98
N ARG A 158 -14.13 -2.43 12.65
CA ARG A 158 -13.01 -3.24 13.13
C ARG A 158 -11.73 -3.10 12.31
N TYR A 159 -11.84 -2.97 10.99
CA TYR A 159 -10.69 -3.05 10.08
C TYR A 159 -10.55 -1.83 9.18
N GLY A 160 -11.17 -0.71 9.53
CA GLY A 160 -11.27 0.48 8.68
C GLY A 160 -10.42 1.66 9.15
N VAL A 161 -9.29 1.41 9.81
CA VAL A 161 -8.33 2.46 10.22
C VAL A 161 -7.09 2.37 9.36
N TYR A 162 -6.68 3.48 8.75
CA TYR A 162 -5.45 3.51 7.94
C TYR A 162 -4.32 4.04 8.79
N ASN A 163 -3.24 3.30 8.87
CA ASN A 163 -2.05 3.69 9.61
C ASN A 163 -0.97 4.03 8.60
N ALA A 164 -0.69 5.32 8.39
CA ALA A 164 0.44 5.77 7.59
C ALA A 164 1.17 6.89 8.32
N CYS A 165 2.49 6.81 8.32
CA CYS A 165 3.36 7.78 8.99
C CYS A 165 4.35 8.40 8.02
N GLN A 166 4.71 9.64 8.29
CA GLN A 166 5.98 10.22 7.86
C GLN A 166 7.00 9.91 8.95
N ILE A 167 8.20 9.51 8.57
CA ILE A 167 9.27 9.10 9.46
C ILE A 167 10.44 10.05 9.25
N PHE A 168 10.87 10.70 10.33
CA PHE A 168 12.06 11.56 10.33
C PHE A 168 13.20 10.84 11.06
N PHE A 169 14.38 10.93 10.48
CA PHE A 169 15.63 10.35 10.99
C PHE A 169 16.56 11.51 11.36
N GLU A 170 16.71 11.76 12.66
CA GLU A 170 17.61 12.75 13.22
C GLU A 170 18.85 12.03 13.79
N ASP A 171 19.88 11.88 12.96
CA ASP A 171 21.15 11.21 13.29
C ASP A 171 20.98 9.86 13.99
N VAL A 172 20.29 8.96 13.30
CA VAL A 172 19.98 7.62 13.80
C VAL A 172 21.18 6.71 13.62
N PHE A 173 21.66 6.12 14.71
CA PHE A 173 22.72 5.11 14.67
C PHE A 173 22.17 3.74 14.25
N VAL A 174 22.91 3.05 13.38
CA VAL A 174 22.59 1.71 12.89
C VAL A 174 23.85 0.84 13.00
N PRO A 175 23.82 -0.27 13.77
CA PRO A 175 25.00 -1.13 13.93
C PRO A 175 25.27 -1.95 12.65
N TRP A 176 26.54 -2.31 12.42
CA TRP A 176 26.98 -2.99 11.19
C TRP A 176 26.34 -4.35 10.92
N ASP A 177 25.82 -5.04 11.94
CA ASP A 177 25.08 -6.31 11.82
C ASP A 177 23.66 -6.11 11.26
N ARG A 178 23.16 -4.87 11.25
CA ARG A 178 21.87 -4.48 10.70
C ARG A 178 21.94 -3.72 9.38
N VAL A 179 23.14 -3.50 8.83
CA VAL A 179 23.35 -2.85 7.53
C VAL A 179 23.44 -3.89 6.43
N PHE A 180 22.66 -3.70 5.36
CA PHE A 180 22.53 -4.62 4.22
C PHE A 180 22.97 -4.00 2.89
N MET A 181 23.28 -2.70 2.87
CA MET A 181 23.84 -1.94 1.74
C MET A 181 24.36 -0.62 2.29
N CYS A 182 25.57 -0.19 1.90
CA CYS A 182 26.20 1.06 2.30
C CYS A 182 27.18 1.55 1.21
N GLY A 183 26.65 2.17 0.16
CA GLY A 183 27.44 2.80 -0.91
C GLY A 183 27.47 2.02 -2.23
N GLU A 184 26.92 0.81 -2.30
CA GLU A 184 26.80 -0.02 -3.50
C GLU A 184 25.69 0.50 -4.46
N TYR A 185 25.89 1.72 -4.95
CA TYR A 185 24.94 2.47 -5.78
C TYR A 185 24.49 1.71 -7.03
N ASP A 186 25.39 0.94 -7.64
CA ASP A 186 25.18 0.14 -8.85
C ASP A 186 24.14 -0.98 -8.67
N PHE A 187 23.85 -1.39 -7.43
CA PHE A 187 22.84 -2.41 -7.12
C PHE A 187 21.45 -1.83 -6.81
N THR A 188 21.34 -0.53 -6.54
CA THR A 188 20.08 0.11 -6.12
C THR A 188 19.00 0.08 -7.20
N ALA A 189 19.38 0.28 -8.47
CA ALA A 189 18.45 0.19 -9.59
C ALA A 189 17.89 -1.24 -9.75
N LYS A 190 18.74 -2.25 -9.55
CA LYS A 190 18.36 -3.66 -9.60
C LYS A 190 17.45 -4.04 -8.43
N LEU A 191 17.73 -3.54 -7.22
CA LEU A 191 16.86 -3.73 -6.05
C LEU A 191 15.46 -3.15 -6.29
N VAL A 192 15.36 -1.91 -6.76
CA VAL A 192 14.08 -1.27 -7.08
C VAL A 192 13.36 -1.99 -8.23
N GLY A 193 14.12 -2.40 -9.25
CA GLY A 193 13.60 -3.14 -10.41
C GLY A 193 13.04 -4.51 -10.07
N ARG A 194 13.61 -5.20 -9.08
CA ARG A 194 13.13 -6.48 -8.54
C ARG A 194 11.94 -6.32 -7.60
N LEU A 195 12.00 -5.36 -6.69
CA LEU A 195 10.92 -5.10 -5.74
C LEU A 195 9.64 -4.63 -6.42
N GLY A 196 9.77 -3.75 -7.42
CA GLY A 196 8.64 -3.11 -8.08
C GLY A 196 7.57 -4.11 -8.54
N PRO A 197 7.90 -5.09 -9.40
CA PRO A 197 6.98 -6.16 -9.81
C PRO A 197 6.38 -6.96 -8.65
N CYS A 198 7.18 -7.40 -7.66
CA CYS A 198 6.67 -8.13 -6.49
C CYS A 198 5.60 -7.33 -5.75
N PHE A 199 5.92 -6.07 -5.44
CA PHE A 199 5.01 -5.19 -4.70
C PHE A 199 3.76 -4.82 -5.51
N ARG A 200 3.90 -4.69 -6.83
CA ARG A 200 2.77 -4.48 -7.77
C ARG A 200 1.82 -5.67 -7.79
N CYS A 201 2.32 -6.91 -7.76
CA CYS A 201 1.47 -8.10 -7.64
C CYS A 201 0.68 -8.09 -6.33
N VAL A 202 1.37 -7.91 -5.19
CA VAL A 202 0.72 -7.97 -3.86
C VAL A 202 -0.30 -6.85 -3.68
N THR A 203 0.06 -5.62 -4.06
CA THR A 203 -0.86 -4.47 -3.95
C THR A 203 -2.06 -4.59 -4.88
N SER A 204 -1.94 -5.29 -6.01
CA SER A 204 -3.06 -5.53 -6.92
C SER A 204 -3.96 -6.65 -6.41
N ALA A 205 -3.37 -7.70 -5.83
CA ALA A 205 -4.10 -8.85 -5.30
C ALA A 205 -4.95 -8.48 -4.08
N CYS A 206 -4.40 -7.73 -3.12
CA CYS A 206 -5.18 -7.32 -1.94
C CYS A 206 -6.37 -6.42 -2.33
N LYS A 207 -6.27 -5.70 -3.44
CA LYS A 207 -7.33 -4.84 -3.98
C LYS A 207 -8.41 -5.62 -4.70
N CYS A 208 -8.14 -6.84 -5.19
CA CYS A 208 -9.18 -7.76 -5.63
C CYS A 208 -10.18 -8.00 -4.50
N GLY A 209 -9.70 -8.34 -3.30
CA GLY A 209 -10.59 -8.56 -2.15
C GLY A 209 -11.42 -7.34 -1.75
N HIS A 210 -10.92 -6.12 -1.97
CA HIS A 210 -11.75 -4.92 -1.76
C HIS A 210 -12.79 -4.72 -2.87
N ARG A 211 -12.47 -5.06 -4.12
CA ARG A 211 -13.45 -5.07 -5.21
C ARG A 211 -14.53 -6.11 -4.98
N ASP A 212 -14.20 -7.28 -4.44
CA ASP A 212 -15.18 -8.30 -4.08
C ASP A 212 -16.15 -7.78 -3.01
N LEU A 213 -15.63 -7.08 -2.00
CA LEU A 213 -16.46 -6.40 -1.00
C LEU A 213 -17.34 -5.31 -1.63
N LEU A 214 -16.82 -4.54 -2.58
CA LEU A 214 -17.61 -3.54 -3.33
C LEU A 214 -18.72 -4.18 -4.16
N ILE A 215 -18.44 -5.27 -4.87
CA ILE A 215 -19.42 -6.00 -5.68
C ILE A 215 -20.51 -6.57 -4.78
N GLY A 216 -20.12 -7.29 -3.72
CA GLY A 216 -21.06 -7.87 -2.77
C GLY A 216 -21.88 -6.81 -2.04
N GLY A 217 -21.25 -5.74 -1.56
CA GLY A 217 -21.94 -4.61 -0.95
C GLY A 217 -22.91 -3.91 -1.90
N SER A 218 -22.54 -3.75 -3.17
CA SER A 218 -23.40 -3.17 -4.20
C SER A 218 -24.62 -4.06 -4.50
N ALA A 219 -24.44 -5.38 -4.54
CA ALA A 219 -25.56 -6.30 -4.70
C ALA A 219 -26.53 -6.22 -3.51
N VAL A 220 -26.00 -6.25 -2.28
CA VAL A 220 -26.81 -6.19 -1.06
C VAL A 220 -27.54 -4.85 -0.93
N ILE A 221 -26.88 -3.71 -1.19
CA ILE A 221 -27.55 -2.41 -1.09
C ILE A 221 -28.64 -2.25 -2.16
N ALA A 222 -28.45 -2.82 -3.35
CA ALA A 222 -29.49 -2.85 -4.38
C ALA A 222 -30.71 -3.66 -3.95
N GLU A 223 -30.52 -4.82 -3.30
CA GLU A 223 -31.62 -5.60 -2.72
C GLU A 223 -32.33 -4.86 -1.59
N PHE A 224 -31.59 -4.18 -0.72
CA PHE A 224 -32.13 -3.37 0.36
C PHE A 224 -32.91 -2.15 -0.15
N ASN A 225 -32.50 -1.61 -1.30
CA ASN A 225 -33.24 -0.57 -2.03
C ASN A 225 -34.44 -1.13 -2.82
N GLY A 226 -34.61 -2.45 -2.93
CA GLY A 226 -35.71 -3.10 -3.66
C GLY A 226 -35.51 -3.22 -5.16
N VAL A 227 -34.30 -2.92 -5.68
CA VAL A 227 -34.00 -2.86 -7.12
C VAL A 227 -32.96 -3.91 -7.56
N GLY A 228 -32.63 -4.89 -6.71
CA GLY A 228 -31.62 -5.92 -7.00
C GLY A 228 -31.86 -6.76 -8.26
N LYS A 229 -33.11 -6.83 -8.76
CA LYS A 229 -33.46 -7.55 -9.99
C LYS A 229 -33.41 -6.70 -11.27
N ALA A 230 -33.17 -5.39 -11.17
CA ALA A 230 -33.13 -4.50 -12.31
C ALA A 230 -31.97 -4.86 -13.26
N GLY A 231 -32.22 -4.89 -14.57
CA GLY A 231 -31.23 -5.28 -15.58
C GLY A 231 -29.95 -4.44 -15.50
N HIS A 232 -30.10 -3.12 -15.49
CA HIS A 232 -28.95 -2.20 -15.43
C HIS A 232 -28.12 -2.32 -14.14
N ILE A 233 -28.65 -2.86 -13.04
CA ILE A 233 -27.87 -3.14 -11.83
C ILE A 233 -27.03 -4.39 -12.04
N ARG A 234 -27.63 -5.44 -12.60
CA ARG A 234 -26.93 -6.69 -12.94
C ARG A 234 -25.81 -6.46 -13.93
N ASP A 235 -26.03 -5.59 -14.92
CA ASP A 235 -25.01 -5.23 -15.92
C ASP A 235 -23.81 -4.54 -15.24
N LYS A 236 -24.07 -3.54 -14.38
CA LYS A 236 -23.00 -2.86 -13.62
C LYS A 236 -22.21 -3.82 -12.72
N LEU A 237 -22.90 -4.73 -12.00
CA LEU A 237 -22.23 -5.74 -11.17
C LEU A 237 -21.36 -6.69 -12.02
N SER A 238 -21.83 -7.04 -13.21
CA SER A 238 -21.08 -7.88 -14.16
C SER A 238 -19.84 -7.15 -14.69
N GLU A 239 -19.95 -5.87 -15.03
CA GLU A 239 -18.80 -5.04 -15.43
C GLU A 239 -17.78 -4.88 -14.31
N MET A 240 -18.22 -4.65 -13.06
CA MET A 240 -17.33 -4.61 -11.89
C MET A 240 -16.56 -5.93 -11.73
N SER A 241 -17.25 -7.07 -11.89
CA SER A 241 -16.62 -8.39 -11.85
C SER A 241 -15.60 -8.56 -12.97
N HIS A 242 -15.95 -8.19 -14.21
CA HIS A 242 -15.06 -8.30 -15.36
C HIS A 242 -13.75 -7.54 -15.14
N GLU A 243 -13.83 -6.26 -14.75
CA GLU A 243 -12.66 -5.42 -14.51
C GLU A 243 -11.79 -5.96 -13.36
N SER A 244 -12.41 -6.54 -12.33
CA SER A 244 -11.71 -7.16 -11.21
C SER A 244 -10.93 -8.41 -11.64
N GLU A 245 -11.58 -9.30 -12.38
CA GLU A 245 -10.98 -10.56 -12.84
C GLU A 245 -9.87 -10.34 -13.88
N LEU A 246 -9.98 -9.32 -14.74
CA LEU A 246 -8.88 -8.94 -15.65
C LEU A 246 -7.60 -8.61 -14.87
N SER A 247 -7.71 -7.83 -13.80
CA SER A 247 -6.56 -7.51 -12.95
C SER A 247 -6.01 -8.76 -12.26
N TYR A 248 -6.89 -9.61 -11.71
CA TYR A 248 -6.48 -10.81 -11.00
C TYR A 248 -5.78 -11.82 -11.92
N GLY A 249 -6.31 -12.05 -13.12
CA GLY A 249 -5.72 -12.90 -14.14
C GLY A 249 -4.30 -12.46 -14.53
N CYS A 250 -4.05 -11.15 -14.65
CA CYS A 250 -2.68 -10.65 -14.90
C CYS A 250 -1.72 -10.98 -13.76
N ILE A 251 -2.15 -10.94 -12.50
CA ILE A 251 -1.30 -11.25 -11.35
C ILE A 251 -0.96 -12.74 -11.31
N LEU A 252 -1.94 -13.61 -11.61
CA LEU A 252 -1.68 -15.04 -11.77
C LEU A 252 -0.69 -15.31 -12.90
N GLY A 253 -0.87 -14.64 -14.05
CA GLY A 253 0.07 -14.70 -15.16
C GLY A 253 1.50 -14.27 -14.75
N ALA A 254 1.61 -13.21 -13.96
CA ALA A 254 2.90 -12.73 -13.45
C ALA A 254 3.60 -13.76 -12.56
N ALA A 255 2.84 -14.43 -11.68
CA ALA A 255 3.38 -15.49 -10.83
C ALA A 255 3.80 -16.72 -11.66
N MET A 256 2.97 -17.15 -12.61
CA MET A 256 3.24 -18.34 -13.44
C MET A 256 4.42 -18.17 -14.40
N LYS A 257 4.70 -16.94 -14.83
CA LYS A 257 5.82 -16.60 -15.72
C LYS A 257 7.06 -16.08 -14.98
N GLY A 258 7.07 -16.14 -13.65
CA GLY A 258 8.19 -15.68 -12.86
C GLY A 258 9.47 -16.51 -13.03
N TYR A 259 10.51 -16.14 -12.29
CA TYR A 259 11.82 -16.75 -12.34
C TYR A 259 12.47 -16.84 -10.96
N ASN A 260 13.38 -17.80 -10.78
CA ASN A 260 14.24 -17.86 -9.59
C ASN A 260 15.47 -16.98 -9.78
N SER A 261 15.88 -16.27 -8.73
CA SER A 261 17.17 -15.58 -8.70
C SER A 261 18.32 -16.54 -8.34
N GLU A 262 19.56 -16.08 -8.45
CA GLU A 262 20.74 -16.85 -8.04
C GLU A 262 20.77 -17.17 -6.54
N SER A 263 20.12 -16.36 -5.69
CA SER A 263 19.98 -16.62 -4.25
C SER A 263 18.94 -17.71 -3.93
N GLY A 264 18.15 -18.13 -4.93
CA GLY A 264 17.15 -19.19 -4.83
C GLY A 264 15.73 -18.70 -4.53
N ASN A 265 15.51 -17.39 -4.33
CA ASN A 265 14.17 -16.84 -4.17
C ASN A 265 13.49 -16.49 -5.52
N PHE A 266 12.16 -16.32 -5.52
CA PHE A 266 11.36 -16.20 -6.73
C PHE A 266 10.87 -14.76 -6.97
N PHE A 267 10.85 -14.35 -8.23
CA PHE A 267 10.34 -13.06 -8.69
C PHE A 267 9.26 -13.26 -9.75
N PRO A 268 8.18 -12.46 -9.76
CA PRO A 268 7.17 -12.53 -10.80
C PRO A 268 7.69 -11.91 -12.11
N ASP A 269 7.01 -12.23 -13.20
CA ASP A 269 7.22 -11.56 -14.48
C ASP A 269 6.92 -10.06 -14.36
N GLY A 270 7.87 -9.25 -14.85
CA GLY A 270 7.81 -7.80 -14.75
C GLY A 270 6.69 -7.19 -15.59
N LEU A 271 6.47 -7.66 -16.81
CA LEU A 271 5.46 -7.10 -17.72
C LEU A 271 4.05 -7.33 -17.15
N TYR A 272 3.72 -8.57 -16.81
CA TYR A 272 2.40 -8.93 -16.29
C TYR A 272 2.12 -8.26 -14.93
N ALA A 273 3.13 -8.12 -14.06
CA ALA A 273 2.96 -7.39 -12.80
C ALA A 273 2.62 -5.91 -13.04
N ASN A 274 3.24 -5.27 -14.04
CA ASN A 274 2.95 -3.88 -14.39
C ASN A 274 1.56 -3.71 -15.02
N VAL A 275 1.20 -4.56 -15.97
CA VAL A 275 -0.13 -4.56 -16.60
C VAL A 275 -1.21 -4.79 -15.54
N GLY A 276 -1.03 -5.81 -14.69
CA GLY A 276 -1.97 -6.14 -13.62
C GLY A 276 -2.18 -4.99 -12.63
N LYS A 277 -1.11 -4.27 -12.26
CA LYS A 277 -1.20 -3.08 -11.41
C LYS A 277 -1.89 -1.91 -12.08
N TYR A 278 -1.58 -1.64 -13.34
CA TYR A 278 -2.23 -0.58 -14.10
C TYR A 278 -3.75 -0.85 -14.18
N GLN A 279 -4.13 -2.07 -14.53
CA GLN A 279 -5.53 -2.49 -14.57
C GLN A 279 -6.20 -2.48 -13.19
N ALA A 280 -5.53 -2.94 -12.14
CA ALA A 280 -6.06 -2.92 -10.77
C ALA A 280 -6.51 -1.52 -10.32
N SER A 281 -5.73 -0.51 -10.71
CA SER A 281 -5.97 0.88 -10.34
C SER A 281 -7.22 1.41 -11.05
N LYS A 282 -7.36 1.14 -12.36
CA LYS A 282 -8.56 1.50 -13.14
C LYS A 282 -9.81 0.79 -12.63
N ALA A 283 -9.71 -0.54 -12.45
CA ALA A 283 -10.82 -1.38 -12.00
C ALA A 283 -11.40 -0.93 -10.66
N LEU A 284 -10.54 -0.47 -9.73
CA LEU A 284 -11.01 0.00 -8.43
C LEU A 284 -11.76 1.33 -8.53
N TRP A 285 -11.24 2.33 -9.25
CA TRP A 285 -11.95 3.60 -9.46
C TRP A 285 -13.29 3.38 -10.18
N PHE A 286 -13.29 2.50 -11.18
CA PHE A 286 -14.51 2.11 -11.88
C PHE A 286 -15.53 1.46 -10.92
N SER A 287 -15.08 0.48 -10.12
CA SER A 287 -15.93 -0.22 -9.16
C SER A 287 -16.48 0.70 -8.06
N ALA A 288 -15.66 1.65 -7.58
CA ALA A 288 -16.10 2.64 -6.61
C ALA A 288 -17.20 3.54 -7.19
N ARG A 289 -17.03 4.04 -8.43
CA ARG A 289 -18.05 4.82 -9.14
C ARG A 289 -19.35 4.05 -9.30
N MET A 290 -19.28 2.79 -9.73
CA MET A 290 -20.46 1.92 -9.86
C MET A 290 -21.12 1.64 -8.51
N GLY A 291 -20.33 1.42 -7.46
CA GLY A 291 -20.85 1.24 -6.10
C GLY A 291 -21.63 2.45 -5.60
N VAL A 292 -21.14 3.67 -5.85
CA VAL A 292 -21.87 4.92 -5.53
C VAL A 292 -23.20 5.00 -6.28
N ASP A 293 -23.17 4.77 -7.59
CA ASP A 293 -24.34 4.80 -8.46
C ASP A 293 -25.41 3.79 -8.00
N ILE A 294 -25.02 2.54 -7.75
CA ILE A 294 -25.92 1.48 -7.26
C ILE A 294 -26.47 1.79 -5.87
N SER A 295 -25.67 2.38 -4.98
CA SER A 295 -26.08 2.71 -3.61
C SER A 295 -27.16 3.80 -3.58
N GLY A 296 -27.09 4.74 -4.52
CA GLY A 296 -27.93 5.94 -4.55
C GLY A 296 -27.42 7.06 -3.64
N GLY A 297 -28.00 8.25 -3.78
CA GLY A 297 -27.46 9.49 -3.21
C GLY A 297 -27.31 9.53 -1.68
N LEU A 298 -28.05 8.67 -0.96
CA LEU A 298 -27.96 8.57 0.49
C LEU A 298 -26.57 8.15 0.97
N VAL A 299 -25.76 7.49 0.14
CA VAL A 299 -24.36 7.13 0.46
C VAL A 299 -23.51 8.34 0.87
N MET A 300 -23.88 9.55 0.44
CA MET A 300 -23.16 10.79 0.73
C MET A 300 -23.66 11.52 1.98
N SER A 301 -24.89 11.25 2.43
CA SER A 301 -25.60 12.06 3.43
C SER A 301 -26.24 11.23 4.54
N MET A 302 -25.72 10.03 4.78
CA MET A 302 -26.14 9.16 5.87
C MET A 302 -26.11 9.89 7.23
N HIS A 303 -27.19 9.74 8.00
CA HIS A 303 -27.28 10.18 9.40
C HIS A 303 -26.46 9.28 10.33
N SER A 304 -26.21 9.75 11.55
CA SER A 304 -25.43 8.99 12.55
C SER A 304 -26.25 7.91 13.24
N GLU A 305 -25.58 6.94 13.85
CA GLU A 305 -26.22 5.96 14.73
C GLU A 305 -26.98 6.63 15.88
N LYS A 306 -26.43 7.73 16.41
CA LYS A 306 -27.07 8.53 17.46
C LYS A 306 -28.39 9.17 16.99
N ASP A 307 -28.47 9.61 15.74
CA ASP A 307 -29.72 10.15 15.19
C ASP A 307 -30.81 9.06 15.15
N MET A 308 -30.45 7.81 14.86
CA MET A 308 -31.39 6.70 14.89
C MET A 308 -31.89 6.36 16.30
N GLU A 309 -31.04 6.53 17.31
CA GLU A 309 -31.38 6.29 18.72
C GLU A 309 -32.15 7.46 19.36
N HIS A 310 -32.20 8.62 18.70
CA HIS A 310 -32.87 9.81 19.23
C HIS A 310 -34.39 9.60 19.32
N PRO A 311 -35.04 9.91 20.46
CA PRO A 311 -36.46 9.62 20.67
C PRO A 311 -37.40 10.28 19.67
N GLU A 312 -37.02 11.45 19.13
CA GLU A 312 -37.82 12.17 18.12
C GLU A 312 -37.40 11.86 16.68
N LEU A 313 -36.09 11.63 16.42
CA LEU A 313 -35.59 11.44 15.05
C LEU A 313 -35.65 9.98 14.63
N GLY A 314 -35.39 9.04 15.54
CA GLY A 314 -35.43 7.60 15.27
C GLY A 314 -36.73 7.13 14.61
N PRO A 315 -37.91 7.47 15.17
CA PRO A 315 -39.19 7.13 14.54
C PRO A 315 -39.38 7.75 13.14
N LEU A 316 -38.86 8.97 12.91
CA LEU A 316 -38.91 9.62 11.60
C LEU A 316 -37.95 8.93 10.62
N ILE A 317 -36.75 8.56 11.07
CA ILE A 317 -35.77 7.83 10.28
C ILE A 317 -36.34 6.48 9.85
N GLU A 318 -36.87 5.69 10.78
CA GLU A 318 -37.49 4.39 10.46
C GLU A 318 -38.63 4.56 9.45
N LYS A 319 -39.46 5.58 9.60
CA LYS A 319 -40.59 5.85 8.69
C LYS A 319 -40.14 6.25 7.28
N TYR A 320 -39.21 7.21 7.16
CA TYR A 320 -38.88 7.84 5.88
C TYR A 320 -37.70 7.20 5.14
N PHE A 321 -36.85 6.43 5.83
CA PHE A 321 -35.69 5.76 5.21
C PHE A 321 -35.91 4.26 4.94
N LYS A 322 -37.09 3.73 5.29
CA LYS A 322 -37.56 2.41 4.86
C LYS A 322 -37.61 2.36 3.33
N ALA A 323 -37.03 1.32 2.74
CA ALA A 323 -37.08 1.06 1.31
C ALA A 323 -37.77 -0.27 1.05
N ASN A 324 -37.01 -1.37 0.97
CA ASN A 324 -37.60 -2.70 0.86
C ASN A 324 -38.39 -3.06 2.14
N PRO A 325 -39.68 -3.42 2.06
CA PRO A 325 -40.51 -3.76 3.23
C PRO A 325 -39.93 -4.91 4.07
N ASP A 326 -39.22 -5.85 3.43
CA ASP A 326 -38.66 -7.03 4.07
C ASP A 326 -37.33 -6.78 4.80
N VAL A 327 -36.76 -5.57 4.67
CA VAL A 327 -35.46 -5.22 5.23
C VAL A 327 -35.60 -4.15 6.32
N PRO A 328 -35.17 -4.41 7.57
CA PRO A 328 -35.12 -3.39 8.62
C PRO A 328 -34.29 -2.16 8.19
N THR A 329 -34.76 -0.96 8.51
CA THR A 329 -34.08 0.30 8.10
C THR A 329 -32.65 0.36 8.60
N GLU A 330 -32.41 -0.04 9.86
CA GLU A 330 -31.07 -0.17 10.46
C GLU A 330 -30.09 -0.98 9.57
N LYS A 331 -30.52 -2.12 9.02
CA LYS A 331 -29.64 -2.96 8.18
C LYS A 331 -29.26 -2.24 6.89
N ARG A 332 -30.21 -1.52 6.29
CA ARG A 332 -29.96 -0.68 5.11
C ARG A 332 -28.98 0.44 5.43
N MET A 333 -29.15 1.10 6.58
CA MET A 333 -28.28 2.20 7.02
C MET A 333 -26.85 1.72 7.28
N LYS A 334 -26.70 0.57 7.96
CA LYS A 334 -25.40 -0.08 8.17
C LYS A 334 -24.69 -0.41 6.86
N MET A 335 -25.42 -0.96 5.89
CA MET A 335 -24.84 -1.27 4.57
C MET A 335 -24.49 0.01 3.80
N MET A 336 -25.29 1.07 3.90
CA MET A 336 -24.98 2.35 3.28
C MET A 336 -23.68 2.95 3.82
N ARG A 337 -23.45 2.89 5.14
CA ARG A 337 -22.17 3.28 5.76
C ARG A 337 -21.01 2.41 5.30
N MET A 338 -21.22 1.11 5.12
CA MET A 338 -20.21 0.22 4.55
C MET A 338 -19.89 0.63 3.10
N MET A 339 -20.89 0.98 2.29
CA MET A 339 -20.68 1.45 0.92
C MET A 339 -19.97 2.79 0.85
N GLU A 340 -20.29 3.73 1.75
CA GLU A 340 -19.55 4.98 1.91
C GLU A 340 -18.05 4.72 2.17
N TYR A 341 -17.74 3.77 3.07
CA TYR A 341 -16.36 3.35 3.32
C TYR A 341 -15.72 2.71 2.08
N LEU A 342 -16.39 1.73 1.47
CA LEU A 342 -15.82 0.93 0.37
C LEU A 342 -15.61 1.75 -0.92
N THR A 343 -16.43 2.76 -1.16
CA THR A 343 -16.37 3.61 -2.37
C THR A 343 -15.30 4.71 -2.27
N GLY A 344 -14.60 4.81 -1.13
CA GLY A 344 -13.47 5.72 -0.96
C GLY A 344 -13.82 7.06 -0.31
N ILE A 345 -15.08 7.29 0.07
CA ILE A 345 -15.46 8.47 0.86
C ILE A 345 -14.91 8.33 2.29
N GLY A 346 -15.18 7.18 2.92
CA GLY A 346 -14.68 6.85 4.26
C GLY A 346 -13.36 6.08 4.29
N CYS A 347 -12.62 5.99 3.17
CA CYS A 347 -11.41 5.18 3.07
C CYS A 347 -10.43 5.72 2.02
N ILE A 348 -9.14 5.73 2.32
CA ILE A 348 -8.10 6.17 1.37
C ILE A 348 -7.78 5.13 0.27
N LEU A 349 -8.30 3.90 0.36
CA LEU A 349 -7.81 2.79 -0.45
C LEU A 349 -7.91 3.06 -1.95
N VAL A 350 -8.95 3.75 -2.40
CA VAL A 350 -9.12 4.11 -3.81
C VAL A 350 -7.98 5.02 -4.29
N ALA A 351 -7.57 6.00 -3.49
CA ALA A 351 -6.42 6.85 -3.78
C ALA A 351 -5.06 6.12 -3.64
N GLU A 352 -4.89 5.30 -2.59
CA GLU A 352 -3.67 4.49 -2.40
C GLU A 352 -3.45 3.55 -3.59
N SER A 353 -4.53 3.03 -4.17
CA SER A 353 -4.46 2.18 -5.36
C SER A 353 -3.80 2.83 -6.56
N SER A 354 -3.89 4.14 -6.71
CA SER A 354 -3.22 4.86 -7.79
C SER A 354 -1.75 5.14 -7.54
N GLN A 355 -1.27 5.04 -6.29
CA GLN A 355 0.07 5.51 -5.89
C GLN A 355 0.96 4.41 -5.31
N GLY A 356 0.40 3.46 -4.56
CA GLY A 356 1.13 2.32 -4.00
C GLY A 356 1.69 1.43 -5.10
N GLY A 357 2.97 1.03 -5.00
CA GLY A 357 3.66 0.32 -6.10
C GLY A 357 4.14 1.23 -7.24
N ALA A 358 4.14 2.55 -7.01
CA ALA A 358 4.41 3.66 -7.93
C ALA A 358 3.19 4.11 -8.75
N PRO A 359 3.15 5.40 -9.17
CA PRO A 359 2.06 5.96 -9.98
C PRO A 359 1.85 5.21 -11.30
N THR A 360 0.63 5.26 -11.84
CA THR A 360 0.22 4.60 -13.10
C THR A 360 1.16 4.87 -14.28
N ALA A 361 1.73 6.07 -14.36
CA ALA A 361 2.72 6.45 -15.36
C ALA A 361 3.95 5.53 -15.35
N ASN A 362 4.40 5.07 -14.18
CA ASN A 362 5.54 4.15 -14.09
C ASN A 362 5.22 2.78 -14.69
N GLN A 363 4.00 2.25 -14.51
CA GLN A 363 3.62 0.99 -15.13
C GLN A 363 3.60 1.12 -16.65
N GLN A 364 3.04 2.22 -17.17
CA GLN A 364 3.03 2.49 -18.61
C GLN A 364 4.43 2.63 -19.20
N LEU A 365 5.34 3.32 -18.49
CA LEU A 365 6.75 3.43 -18.92
C LEU A 365 7.41 2.06 -19.07
N VAL A 366 7.19 1.13 -18.14
CA VAL A 366 7.77 -0.23 -18.24
C VAL A 366 7.16 -1.01 -19.40
N VAL A 367 5.83 -0.97 -19.56
CA VAL A 367 5.15 -1.64 -20.70
C VAL A 367 5.66 -1.11 -22.04
N ASN A 368 5.85 0.22 -22.15
CA ASN A 368 6.37 0.83 -23.36
C ASN A 368 7.84 0.46 -23.62
N ALA A 369 8.66 0.34 -22.56
CA ALA A 369 10.06 -0.07 -22.69
C ALA A 369 10.17 -1.52 -23.19
N ASP A 370 9.31 -2.42 -22.68
CA ASP A 370 9.24 -3.80 -23.14
C ASP A 370 8.84 -3.90 -24.62
N LEU A 371 7.82 -3.15 -25.04
CA LEU A 371 7.41 -3.08 -26.45
C LEU A 371 8.55 -2.60 -27.36
N ARG A 372 9.30 -1.56 -26.95
CA ARG A 372 10.43 -1.06 -27.75
C ARG A 372 11.51 -2.11 -27.93
N LYS A 373 11.85 -2.83 -26.86
CA LYS A 373 12.81 -3.93 -26.91
C LYS A 373 12.38 -4.99 -27.94
N ASN A 374 11.10 -5.39 -27.92
CA ASN A 374 10.56 -6.38 -28.86
C ASN A 374 10.47 -5.89 -30.31
N LEU A 375 10.53 -4.57 -30.56
CA LEU A 375 10.57 -4.00 -31.91
C LEU A 375 12.00 -3.84 -32.45
N GLU A 376 12.97 -3.75 -31.55
CA GLU A 376 14.40 -3.66 -31.88
C GLU A 376 15.03 -5.05 -32.11
N GLU A 377 14.46 -6.09 -31.49
CA GLU A 377 14.72 -7.52 -31.78
C GLU A 377 14.00 -7.99 -33.04
#